data_AF-A0A9P4MPD1-F1
#
_entry.id   AF-A0A9P4MPD1-F1
#
_cell.length_a   1.000
_cell.length_b   1.000
_cell.length_c   1.000
_cell.angle_alpha   90.00
_cell.angle_beta   90.00
_cell.angle_gamma   90.00
#
_symmetry.space_group_name_H-M   'P 1'
#
loop_
_entity.id
_entity.type
_entity.pdbx_description
1 polymer ?
#
loop_
_entity_poly.entity_id
_entity_poly.type
_entity_poly.pdbx_seq_one_letter_code
_entity_poly.pdbx_strand_id
1 'polypeptide(L)'
;MRLSSFFLMIGLAQAQIYNYVIDSSCDTNSYPKAQDAAKEAILMAKNAATRINDMNDQVTERLFQTVFKKSRAEEKGPLNVFTSIGNFLKTSLPSSASSSALRIFCDNDDRWVEKENVDGKKYLFDPHTGIAREVSRTPSCKKTDKAVAGVTYSTADPIRKSSITLCNTALKRSFVTVDAFKQTGSKSFATPDGFTIDNYNFISRTVLHELTHAWPNRLKDRAPAYRWENIISKDAANAKLNSDSHAYFGLISYLGGHKLSDNAADRQKGRLVQSTSLARRDGLPARCRDLKTRRGDKGCVEVLGN
;
A
#
# COMPACT_ATOMS: atom_id res chain seq x y z
N MET A 1 -44.37 -18.52 -30.61
CA MET A 1 -43.07 -17.90 -30.25
C MET A 1 -43.01 -17.76 -28.74
N ARG A 2 -42.11 -18.49 -28.06
CA ARG A 2 -41.90 -18.37 -26.60
C ARG A 2 -40.70 -17.45 -26.37
N LEU A 3 -40.94 -16.30 -25.75
CA LEU A 3 -39.89 -15.41 -25.25
C LEU A 3 -39.35 -16.02 -23.95
N SER A 4 -38.18 -16.65 -24.01
CA SER A 4 -37.45 -17.06 -22.82
C SER A 4 -36.82 -15.84 -22.17
N SER A 5 -37.40 -15.41 -21.04
CA SER A 5 -36.81 -14.40 -20.15
C SER A 5 -35.49 -14.91 -19.59
N PHE A 6 -34.37 -14.42 -20.12
CA PHE A 6 -33.06 -14.56 -19.49
C PHE A 6 -33.02 -13.64 -18.27
N PHE A 7 -33.25 -14.20 -17.08
CA PHE A 7 -32.89 -13.54 -15.83
C PHE A 7 -31.37 -13.52 -15.73
N LEU A 8 -30.78 -12.35 -16.03
CA LEU A 8 -29.38 -12.07 -15.76
C LEU A 8 -29.21 -11.97 -14.23
N MET A 9 -28.85 -13.09 -13.60
CA MET A 9 -28.42 -13.12 -12.21
C MET A 9 -27.09 -12.36 -12.11
N ILE A 10 -27.17 -11.06 -11.85
CA ILE A 10 -26.02 -10.25 -11.47
C ILE A 10 -25.62 -10.69 -10.06
N GLY A 11 -24.75 -11.68 -9.97
CA GLY A 11 -24.12 -12.07 -8.71
C GLY A 11 -23.29 -10.89 -8.19
N LEU A 12 -23.79 -10.21 -7.15
CA LEU A 12 -23.00 -9.25 -6.39
C LEU A 12 -21.88 -10.03 -5.72
N ALA A 13 -20.66 -9.91 -6.27
CA ALA A 13 -19.46 -10.41 -5.60
C ALA A 13 -19.39 -9.73 -4.23
N GLN A 14 -19.64 -10.49 -3.15
CA GLN A 14 -19.47 -9.98 -1.80
C GLN A 14 -18.00 -9.61 -1.64
N ALA A 15 -17.73 -8.33 -1.39
CA ALA A 15 -16.38 -7.87 -1.10
C ALA A 15 -15.91 -8.58 0.17
N GLN A 16 -14.88 -9.43 0.03
CA GLN A 16 -14.31 -10.11 1.18
C GLN A 16 -13.60 -9.06 2.05
N ILE A 17 -14.05 -8.94 3.29
CA ILE A 17 -13.46 -8.05 4.30
C ILE A 17 -12.31 -8.80 4.98
N TYR A 18 -11.14 -8.18 5.01
CA TYR A 18 -9.97 -8.76 5.67
C TYR A 18 -9.68 -8.04 6.98
N ASN A 19 -9.46 -8.81 8.04
CA ASN A 19 -9.14 -8.26 9.35
C ASN A 19 -7.62 -8.23 9.56
N TYR A 20 -7.10 -7.10 10.05
CA TYR A 20 -5.72 -7.02 10.51
C TYR A 20 -5.59 -6.60 11.98
N VAL A 21 -4.52 -7.08 12.62
CA VAL A 21 -4.14 -6.74 14.00
C VAL A 21 -2.70 -6.24 14.01
N ILE A 22 -2.47 -5.16 14.76
CA ILE A 22 -1.12 -4.72 15.17
C ILE A 22 -0.80 -5.46 16.47
N ASP A 23 0.30 -6.21 16.48
CA ASP A 23 0.72 -7.00 17.63
C ASP A 23 1.27 -6.12 18.76
N SER A 24 1.25 -6.63 20.01
CA SER A 24 1.78 -5.94 21.19
C SER A 24 3.29 -5.65 21.12
N SER A 25 4.04 -6.36 20.28
CA SER A 25 5.43 -5.98 19.96
C SER A 25 5.56 -4.58 19.35
N CYS A 26 4.48 -4.05 18.78
CA CYS A 26 4.39 -2.67 18.31
C CYS A 26 3.79 -1.72 19.35
N ASP A 27 3.85 -2.06 20.65
CA ASP A 27 3.29 -1.21 21.70
C ASP A 27 3.74 0.25 21.55
N THR A 28 2.79 1.13 21.84
CA THR A 28 2.85 2.58 21.66
C THR A 28 4.00 3.26 22.38
N ASN A 29 4.61 2.61 23.37
CA ASN A 29 5.81 3.15 24.02
C ASN A 29 7.08 2.93 23.19
N SER A 30 7.14 1.83 22.42
CA SER A 30 8.30 1.46 21.61
C SER A 30 8.14 1.95 20.17
N TYR A 31 6.95 1.77 19.57
CA TYR A 31 6.69 2.06 18.16
C TYR A 31 5.25 2.54 17.90
N PRO A 32 4.81 3.66 18.51
CA PRO A 32 3.43 4.19 18.32
C PRO A 32 3.10 4.44 16.84
N LYS A 33 4.16 4.66 16.08
CA LYS A 33 4.25 4.95 14.66
C LYS A 33 3.77 3.80 13.75
N ALA A 34 3.86 2.54 14.16
CA ALA A 34 3.50 1.40 13.30
C ALA A 34 1.99 1.35 13.00
N GLN A 35 1.15 1.70 13.98
CA GLN A 35 -0.29 1.74 13.81
C GLN A 35 -0.71 2.79 12.77
N ASP A 36 -0.13 3.99 12.85
CA ASP A 36 -0.46 5.08 11.94
C ASP A 36 0.06 4.80 10.53
N ALA A 37 1.25 4.19 10.41
CA ALA A 37 1.77 3.72 9.13
C ALA A 37 0.84 2.69 8.47
N ALA A 38 0.30 1.73 9.22
CA ALA A 38 -0.64 0.74 8.69
C ALA A 38 -1.98 1.35 8.26
N LYS A 39 -2.53 2.27 9.06
CA LYS A 39 -3.74 3.01 8.67
C LYS A 39 -3.51 3.82 7.40
N GLU A 40 -2.41 4.56 7.32
CA GLU A 40 -2.08 5.36 6.14
C GLU A 40 -1.86 4.48 4.91
N ALA A 41 -1.17 3.33 5.03
CA ALA A 41 -0.98 2.40 3.92
C ALA A 41 -2.31 1.88 3.33
N ILE A 42 -3.29 1.59 4.18
CA ILE A 42 -4.64 1.19 3.73
C ILE A 42 -5.35 2.37 3.05
N LEU A 43 -5.20 3.59 3.57
CA LEU A 43 -5.74 4.80 2.93
C LEU A 43 -5.06 5.09 1.58
N MET A 44 -3.75 4.86 1.44
CA MET A 44 -3.03 4.94 0.17
C MET A 44 -3.65 3.98 -0.86
N ALA A 45 -3.93 2.73 -0.46
CA ALA A 45 -4.56 1.75 -1.33
C ALA A 45 -6.00 2.15 -1.72
N LYS A 46 -6.82 2.61 -0.77
CA LYS A 46 -8.18 3.12 -1.05
C LYS A 46 -8.13 4.27 -2.06
N ASN A 47 -7.28 5.27 -1.82
CA ASN A 47 -7.14 6.41 -2.71
C ASN A 47 -6.65 5.98 -4.10
N ALA A 48 -5.69 5.07 -4.19
CA ALA A 48 -5.23 4.51 -5.45
C ALA A 48 -6.36 3.82 -6.22
N ALA A 49 -7.17 2.97 -5.57
CA ALA A 49 -8.31 2.31 -6.20
C ALA A 49 -9.36 3.31 -6.70
N THR A 50 -9.74 4.28 -5.86
CA THR A 50 -10.68 5.35 -6.25
C THR A 50 -10.18 6.12 -7.47
N ARG A 51 -8.91 6.53 -7.46
CA ARG A 51 -8.32 7.29 -8.57
C ARG A 51 -8.16 6.46 -9.84
N ILE A 52 -7.87 5.16 -9.74
CA ILE A 52 -7.84 4.27 -10.92
C ILE A 52 -9.24 4.18 -11.55
N ASN A 53 -10.30 4.11 -10.76
CA ASN A 53 -11.68 4.06 -11.25
C ASN A 53 -12.18 5.38 -11.85
N ASP A 54 -11.64 6.53 -11.45
CA ASP A 54 -11.94 7.81 -12.11
C ASP A 54 -11.21 7.92 -13.46
N MET A 55 -11.87 7.47 -14.54
CA MET A 55 -11.33 7.53 -15.90
C MET A 55 -11.02 8.96 -16.39
N ASN A 56 -11.52 10.01 -15.70
CA ASN A 56 -11.19 11.40 -16.02
C ASN A 56 -9.91 11.90 -15.33
N ASP A 57 -9.37 11.16 -14.36
CA ASP A 57 -8.13 11.53 -13.66
C ASP A 57 -6.91 11.30 -14.55
N GLN A 58 -6.58 12.31 -15.36
CA GLN A 58 -5.42 12.31 -16.27
C GLN A 58 -4.07 12.25 -15.53
N VAL A 59 -4.01 12.71 -14.28
CA VAL A 59 -2.79 12.61 -13.46
C VAL A 59 -2.55 11.15 -13.11
N THR A 60 -3.61 10.45 -12.70
CA THR A 60 -3.53 9.02 -12.39
C THR A 60 -3.30 8.17 -13.62
N GLU A 61 -3.92 8.49 -14.77
CA GLU A 61 -3.60 7.80 -16.03
C GLU A 61 -2.10 7.88 -16.35
N ARG A 62 -1.51 9.08 -16.28
CA ARG A 62 -0.10 9.28 -16.55
C ARG A 62 0.80 8.53 -15.56
N LEU A 63 0.45 8.56 -14.26
CA LEU A 63 1.16 7.78 -13.25
C LEU A 63 1.07 6.28 -13.54
N PHE A 64 -0.12 5.80 -13.91
CA PHE A 64 -0.37 4.39 -14.22
C PHE A 64 0.44 3.92 -15.42
N GLN A 65 0.46 4.70 -16.50
CA GLN A 65 1.32 4.44 -17.66
C GLN A 65 2.82 4.49 -17.30
N THR A 66 3.21 5.41 -16.42
CA THR A 66 4.61 5.54 -15.97
C THR A 66 5.06 4.30 -15.19
N VAL A 67 4.23 3.79 -14.28
CA VAL A 67 4.56 2.67 -13.39
C VAL A 67 4.31 1.31 -14.05
N PHE A 68 3.16 1.12 -14.70
CA PHE A 68 2.68 -0.18 -15.19
C PHE A 68 2.77 -0.35 -16.72
N LYS A 69 3.23 0.67 -17.45
CA LYS A 69 3.50 0.63 -18.91
C LYS A 69 2.28 0.32 -19.78
N LYS A 70 1.08 0.51 -19.24
CA LYS A 70 -0.21 0.32 -19.90
C LYS A 70 -1.17 1.43 -19.51
N SER A 71 -2.27 1.56 -20.23
CA SER A 71 -3.38 2.40 -19.78
C SER A 71 -4.23 1.71 -18.72
N ARG A 72 -4.99 2.48 -17.93
CA ARG A 72 -5.97 1.93 -16.95
C ARG A 72 -7.13 1.18 -17.61
N ALA A 73 -7.38 1.45 -18.89
CA ALA A 73 -8.39 0.74 -19.67
C ALA A 73 -7.97 -0.70 -19.96
N GLU A 74 -6.67 -0.93 -20.19
CA GLU A 74 -6.11 -2.22 -20.65
C GLU A 74 -5.69 -3.16 -19.52
N GLU A 75 -5.45 -2.66 -18.31
CA GLU A 75 -4.89 -3.45 -17.20
C GLU A 75 -5.67 -3.21 -15.90
N LYS A 76 -6.32 -4.28 -15.41
CA LYS A 76 -7.12 -4.25 -14.16
C LYS A 76 -6.40 -4.87 -12.96
N GLY A 77 -5.25 -5.53 -13.17
CA GLY A 77 -4.47 -6.16 -12.10
C GLY A 77 -4.19 -5.23 -10.90
N PRO A 78 -3.60 -4.05 -11.11
CA PRO A 78 -3.31 -3.12 -10.01
C PRO A 78 -4.58 -2.64 -9.28
N LEU A 79 -5.70 -2.44 -9.98
CA LEU A 79 -6.98 -2.08 -9.36
C LEU A 79 -7.44 -3.15 -8.36
N ASN A 80 -7.33 -4.42 -8.74
CA ASN A 80 -7.73 -5.55 -7.89
C ASN A 80 -6.87 -5.60 -6.62
N VAL A 81 -5.55 -5.38 -6.74
CA VAL A 81 -4.63 -5.33 -5.60
C VAL A 81 -5.00 -4.20 -4.64
N PHE A 82 -5.20 -2.98 -5.14
CA PHE A 82 -5.55 -1.84 -4.29
C PHE A 82 -6.94 -1.98 -3.67
N THR A 83 -7.92 -2.54 -4.38
CA THR A 83 -9.26 -2.81 -3.84
C THR A 83 -9.17 -3.84 -2.70
N SER A 84 -8.41 -4.92 -2.91
CA SER A 84 -8.16 -5.96 -1.90
C SER A 84 -7.52 -5.38 -0.63
N ILE A 85 -6.46 -4.56 -0.77
CA ILE A 85 -5.79 -3.91 0.36
C ILE A 85 -6.70 -2.85 1.02
N GLY A 86 -7.44 -2.08 0.23
CA GLY A 86 -8.37 -1.07 0.73
C GLY A 86 -9.51 -1.66 1.57
N ASN A 87 -9.85 -2.94 1.39
CA ASN A 87 -10.89 -3.63 2.15
C ASN A 87 -10.40 -4.20 3.49
N PHE A 88 -9.15 -3.97 3.87
CA PHE A 88 -8.69 -4.34 5.21
C PHE A 88 -9.34 -3.45 6.29
N LEU A 89 -9.96 -4.09 7.27
CA LEU A 89 -10.50 -3.46 8.48
C LEU A 89 -9.63 -3.81 9.68
N LYS A 90 -9.39 -2.82 10.54
CA LYS A 90 -8.70 -3.05 11.81
C LYS A 90 -9.63 -3.75 12.77
N THR A 91 -9.22 -4.88 13.33
CA THR A 91 -9.97 -5.52 14.43
C THR A 91 -9.56 -4.92 15.76
N SER A 92 -10.53 -4.54 16.58
CA SER A 92 -10.33 -3.91 17.90
C SER A 92 -10.16 -4.90 19.05
N LEU A 93 -10.37 -6.20 18.84
CA LEU A 93 -10.42 -7.21 19.91
C LEU A 93 -9.09 -7.97 20.07
N PRO A 94 -8.44 -7.89 21.25
CA PRO A 94 -7.23 -8.67 21.57
C PRO A 94 -7.49 -10.18 21.64
N SER A 95 -8.71 -10.60 22.00
CA SER A 95 -9.07 -11.99 22.30
C SER A 95 -9.22 -12.88 21.06
N SER A 96 -9.16 -12.33 19.85
CA SER A 96 -9.20 -13.09 18.61
C SER A 96 -7.98 -12.86 17.71
N ALA A 97 -6.78 -12.66 18.27
CA ALA A 97 -5.53 -12.76 17.49
C ALA A 97 -5.49 -14.09 16.67
N SER A 98 -6.17 -15.11 17.21
CA SER A 98 -6.97 -16.16 16.56
C SER A 98 -7.36 -16.06 15.09
N SER A 99 -8.11 -15.01 14.77
CA SER A 99 -8.99 -14.90 13.61
C SER A 99 -8.61 -13.81 12.64
N SER A 100 -7.59 -12.98 12.95
CA SER A 100 -7.12 -11.95 12.01
C SER A 100 -6.46 -12.61 10.80
N ALA A 101 -6.84 -12.21 9.59
CA ALA A 101 -6.23 -12.67 8.34
C ALA A 101 -4.76 -12.19 8.21
N LEU A 102 -4.46 -11.05 8.84
CA LEU A 102 -3.14 -10.43 8.84
C LEU A 102 -2.72 -9.98 10.24
N ARG A 103 -1.45 -10.20 10.60
CA ARG A 103 -0.86 -9.66 11.83
C ARG A 103 0.44 -8.92 11.54
N ILE A 104 0.60 -7.72 12.11
CA ILE A 104 1.80 -6.88 11.91
C ILE A 104 2.59 -6.82 13.22
N PHE A 105 3.88 -7.17 13.16
CA PHE A 105 4.82 -7.22 14.28
C PHE A 105 5.92 -6.16 14.16
N CYS A 106 6.46 -5.75 15.29
CA CYS A 106 7.60 -4.82 15.40
C CYS A 106 8.74 -5.41 16.28
N ASP A 107 8.78 -6.74 16.37
CA ASP A 107 9.72 -7.52 17.18
C ASP A 107 11.03 -7.86 16.44
N ASN A 108 11.25 -7.32 15.25
CA ASN A 108 12.41 -7.66 14.41
C ASN A 108 12.63 -9.18 14.25
N ASP A 109 11.53 -9.95 14.12
CA ASP A 109 11.53 -11.42 14.03
C ASP A 109 12.00 -12.15 15.32
N ASP A 110 11.93 -11.52 16.50
CA ASP A 110 12.31 -12.16 17.77
C ASP A 110 11.34 -13.27 18.22
N ARG A 111 10.09 -13.29 17.74
CA ARG A 111 9.11 -14.32 18.11
C ARG A 111 9.36 -15.72 17.54
N TRP A 112 10.22 -15.87 16.54
CA TRP A 112 10.42 -17.16 15.86
C TRP A 112 11.16 -18.15 16.75
N VAL A 113 10.59 -19.35 16.93
CA VAL A 113 11.15 -20.41 17.77
C VAL A 113 11.57 -21.60 16.91
N GLU A 114 12.78 -22.12 17.10
CA GLU A 114 13.20 -23.38 16.48
C GLU A 114 12.46 -24.56 17.14
N LYS A 115 11.88 -25.42 16.31
CA LYS A 115 11.19 -26.65 16.69
C LYS A 115 11.68 -27.80 15.84
N GLU A 116 11.40 -29.02 16.28
CA GLU A 116 11.70 -30.25 15.56
C GLU A 116 10.41 -31.02 15.30
N ASN A 117 10.27 -31.64 14.12
CA ASN A 117 9.14 -32.51 13.82
C ASN A 117 9.43 -33.96 14.24
N VAL A 118 8.48 -34.87 14.05
CA VAL A 118 8.62 -36.30 14.40
C VAL A 118 9.74 -37.02 13.64
N ASP A 119 10.19 -36.46 12.51
CA ASP A 119 11.26 -37.01 11.67
C ASP A 119 12.64 -36.41 11.99
N GLY A 120 12.76 -35.61 13.07
CA GLY A 120 14.00 -34.92 13.42
C GLY A 120 14.32 -33.68 12.56
N LYS A 121 13.41 -33.27 11.66
CA LYS A 121 13.60 -32.09 10.80
C LYS A 121 13.27 -30.82 11.59
N LYS A 122 14.27 -29.95 11.71
CA LYS A 122 14.14 -28.64 12.36
C LYS A 122 13.39 -27.62 11.49
N TYR A 123 12.55 -26.81 12.11
CA TYR A 123 11.81 -25.69 11.49
C TYR A 123 11.69 -24.50 12.45
N LEU A 124 11.52 -23.28 11.90
CA LEU A 124 11.15 -22.08 12.64
C LEU A 124 9.63 -21.97 12.69
N PHE A 125 9.09 -21.67 13.87
CA PHE A 125 7.66 -21.57 14.15
C PHE A 125 7.34 -20.22 14.78
N ASP A 126 6.34 -19.52 14.23
CA ASP A 126 5.74 -18.35 14.85
C ASP A 126 4.55 -18.78 15.71
N PRO A 127 4.63 -18.73 17.05
CA PRO A 127 3.56 -19.18 17.94
C PRO A 127 2.30 -18.32 17.86
N HIS A 128 2.39 -17.08 17.38
CA HIS A 128 1.26 -16.17 17.29
C HIS A 128 0.40 -16.43 16.05
N THR A 129 1.03 -16.86 14.96
CA THR A 129 0.36 -17.02 13.65
C THR A 129 0.25 -18.47 13.21
N GLY A 130 1.01 -19.38 13.82
CA GLY A 130 1.07 -20.79 13.43
C GLY A 130 1.85 -21.04 12.14
N ILE A 131 2.59 -20.04 11.64
CA ILE A 131 3.40 -20.16 10.44
C ILE A 131 4.66 -20.97 10.77
N ALA A 132 4.98 -21.97 9.93
CA ALA A 132 6.19 -22.77 10.03
C ALA A 132 7.06 -22.58 8.76
N ARG A 133 8.38 -22.54 8.93
CA ARG A 133 9.36 -22.41 7.82
C ARG A 133 10.61 -23.25 8.10
N GLU A 134 11.34 -23.65 7.07
CA GLU A 134 12.60 -24.38 7.26
C GLU A 134 13.68 -23.52 7.95
N VAL A 135 14.47 -24.10 8.87
CA VAL A 135 15.52 -23.37 9.64
C VAL A 135 16.60 -22.75 8.77
N SER A 136 16.89 -23.36 7.62
CA SER A 136 17.83 -22.82 6.62
C SER A 136 17.46 -21.41 6.12
N ARG A 137 16.23 -20.95 6.40
CA ARG A 137 15.77 -19.60 6.11
C ARG A 137 15.76 -18.77 7.39
N THR A 138 16.92 -18.29 7.82
CA THR A 138 17.05 -17.27 8.86
C THR A 138 15.99 -16.18 8.67
N PRO A 139 15.23 -15.79 9.71
CA PRO A 139 14.23 -14.73 9.60
C PRO A 139 14.85 -13.48 9.01
N SER A 140 14.14 -12.87 8.07
CA SER A 140 14.73 -11.86 7.19
C SER A 140 15.14 -10.59 7.93
N CYS A 141 14.48 -10.22 9.04
CA CYS A 141 14.90 -9.07 9.86
C CYS A 141 16.15 -9.35 10.73
N LYS A 142 16.60 -10.61 10.82
CA LYS A 142 17.81 -11.01 11.57
C LYS A 142 19.05 -11.17 10.69
N LYS A 143 18.89 -11.05 9.37
CA LYS A 143 20.02 -11.10 8.43
C LYS A 143 20.88 -9.86 8.56
N THR A 144 22.17 -10.05 8.79
CA THR A 144 23.15 -8.96 8.99
C THR A 144 23.71 -8.41 7.68
N ASP A 145 23.61 -9.17 6.59
CA ASP A 145 24.16 -8.82 5.28
C ASP A 145 23.28 -7.83 4.49
N LYS A 146 22.02 -7.64 4.90
CA LYS A 146 21.04 -6.83 4.16
C LYS A 146 20.18 -5.98 5.09
N ALA A 147 20.10 -4.69 4.78
CA ALA A 147 19.16 -3.78 5.42
C ALA A 147 17.73 -4.07 4.93
N VAL A 148 17.02 -4.96 5.63
CA VAL A 148 15.61 -5.27 5.35
C VAL A 148 14.72 -4.30 6.13
N ALA A 149 13.72 -3.71 5.47
CA ALA A 149 12.80 -2.74 6.07
C ALA A 149 11.52 -3.41 6.60
N GLY A 150 10.96 -4.33 5.82
CA GLY A 150 9.78 -5.11 6.17
C GLY A 150 9.88 -6.49 5.53
N VAL A 151 9.08 -7.42 6.05
CA VAL A 151 9.01 -8.79 5.53
C VAL A 151 7.59 -9.31 5.69
N THR A 152 7.07 -9.94 4.65
CA THR A 152 5.81 -10.67 4.70
C THR A 152 6.05 -12.18 4.70
N TYR A 153 5.42 -12.86 5.66
CA TYR A 153 5.36 -14.30 5.73
C TYR A 153 3.92 -14.76 5.46
N SER A 154 3.74 -15.51 4.38
CA SER A 154 2.46 -16.05 3.96
C SER A 154 2.54 -17.57 3.84
N THR A 155 1.51 -18.28 4.28
CA THR A 155 1.33 -19.71 4.06
C THR A 155 0.60 -19.96 2.75
N ALA A 156 0.77 -21.16 2.18
CA ALA A 156 -0.01 -21.58 1.00
C ALA A 156 -1.51 -21.74 1.34
N ASP A 157 -1.80 -22.20 2.56
CA ASP A 157 -3.14 -22.40 3.09
C ASP A 157 -3.90 -21.04 3.16
N PRO A 158 -5.03 -20.90 2.45
CA PRO A 158 -5.82 -19.67 2.39
C PRO A 158 -6.58 -19.37 3.70
N ILE A 159 -6.74 -20.36 4.58
CA ILE A 159 -7.29 -20.17 5.93
C ILE A 159 -6.22 -19.59 6.85
N ARG A 160 -4.94 -19.87 6.57
CA ARG A 160 -3.83 -19.43 7.40
C ARG A 160 -3.37 -18.00 7.08
N LYS A 161 -2.93 -17.36 8.16
CA LYS A 161 -2.68 -15.93 8.28
C LYS A 161 -1.44 -15.51 7.50
N SER A 162 -1.48 -14.30 6.95
CA SER A 162 -0.24 -13.60 6.61
C SER A 162 0.29 -12.89 7.86
N SER A 163 1.60 -12.76 7.98
CA SER A 163 2.21 -11.85 8.95
C SER A 163 3.17 -10.90 8.26
N ILE A 164 3.25 -9.68 8.77
CA ILE A 164 4.23 -8.69 8.37
C ILE A 164 5.11 -8.41 9.59
N THR A 165 6.41 -8.36 9.41
CA THR A 165 7.35 -7.87 10.43
C THR A 165 8.00 -6.60 9.91
N LEU A 166 7.86 -5.51 10.65
CA LEU A 166 8.61 -4.28 10.43
C LEU A 166 9.96 -4.43 11.13
N CYS A 167 11.04 -4.43 10.35
CA CYS A 167 12.38 -4.60 10.90
C CYS A 167 12.89 -3.29 11.51
N ASN A 168 13.91 -3.39 12.36
CA ASN A 168 14.55 -2.26 13.01
C ASN A 168 15.02 -1.18 12.01
N THR A 169 15.45 -1.57 10.80
CA THR A 169 15.82 -0.65 9.72
C THR A 169 14.69 0.33 9.37
N ALA A 170 13.44 -0.13 9.31
CA ALA A 170 12.29 0.74 9.03
C ALA A 170 11.87 1.53 10.27
N LEU A 171 11.85 0.87 11.43
CA LEU A 171 11.39 1.48 12.68
C LEU A 171 12.28 2.63 13.17
N LYS A 172 13.58 2.61 12.83
CA LYS A 172 14.54 3.68 13.13
C LYS A 172 14.46 4.89 12.18
N ARG A 173 13.59 4.88 11.17
CA ARG A 173 13.49 5.98 10.19
C ARG A 173 12.79 7.20 10.78
N SER A 174 13.19 8.38 10.29
CA SER A 174 12.69 9.67 10.76
C SER A 174 11.21 9.88 10.44
N PHE A 175 10.74 9.43 9.26
CA PHE A 175 9.37 9.65 8.80
C PHE A 175 8.54 8.38 8.79
N VAL A 176 7.37 8.47 9.40
CA VAL A 176 6.45 7.35 9.61
C VAL A 176 5.39 7.31 8.53
N THR A 177 4.74 8.46 8.37
CA THR A 177 3.61 8.71 7.50
C THR A 177 3.86 9.96 6.67
N VAL A 178 3.17 10.05 5.54
CA VAL A 178 3.08 11.27 4.71
C VAL A 178 2.47 12.40 5.54
N ASP A 179 1.43 12.11 6.32
CA ASP A 179 0.76 13.12 7.13
C ASP A 179 1.64 13.66 8.27
N ALA A 180 2.41 12.81 8.94
CA ALA A 180 3.39 13.28 9.93
C ALA A 180 4.47 14.14 9.28
N PHE A 181 4.91 13.80 8.06
CA PHE A 181 5.85 14.63 7.31
C PHE A 181 5.28 16.01 7.00
N LYS A 182 4.03 16.09 6.53
CA LYS A 182 3.35 17.38 6.27
C LYS A 182 3.26 18.27 7.52
N GLN A 183 3.09 17.66 8.70
CA GLN A 183 3.01 18.38 9.98
C GLN A 183 4.34 19.00 10.43
N THR A 184 5.49 18.55 9.91
CA THR A 184 6.81 19.13 10.25
C THR A 184 7.04 20.53 9.68
N GLY A 185 6.06 21.12 9.00
CA GLY A 185 6.21 22.41 8.30
C GLY A 185 6.88 22.30 6.93
N SER A 186 7.33 21.10 6.54
CA SER A 186 7.72 20.78 5.16
C SER A 186 6.47 20.78 4.26
N LYS A 187 6.02 21.98 3.85
CA LYS A 187 4.82 22.18 3.03
C LYS A 187 4.92 21.64 1.61
N SER A 188 6.10 21.18 1.21
CA SER A 188 6.36 20.79 -0.16
C SER A 188 7.08 19.45 -0.20
N PHE A 189 6.47 18.50 -0.92
CA PHE A 189 7.21 17.37 -1.48
C PHE A 189 8.01 17.81 -2.72
N ALA A 190 8.02 19.10 -3.08
CA ALA A 190 8.96 19.60 -4.08
C ALA A 190 10.36 19.42 -3.53
N THR A 191 10.98 18.39 -4.05
CA THR A 191 12.36 18.05 -3.85
C THR A 191 13.21 19.19 -4.40
N PRO A 192 14.12 19.80 -3.59
CA PRO A 192 15.23 20.57 -4.14
C PRO A 192 15.94 19.76 -5.22
N ASP A 193 16.68 20.42 -6.12
CA ASP A 193 17.39 19.69 -7.18
C ASP A 193 18.26 18.57 -6.57
N GLY A 194 18.05 17.34 -7.07
CA GLY A 194 18.71 16.14 -6.59
C GLY A 194 17.92 15.26 -5.60
N PHE A 195 16.83 15.74 -5.02
CA PHE A 195 15.93 14.89 -4.22
C PHE A 195 14.91 14.17 -5.13
N THR A 196 14.58 12.92 -4.79
CA THR A 196 13.65 12.05 -5.50
C THR A 196 12.64 11.44 -4.53
N ILE A 197 11.61 10.78 -5.05
CA ILE A 197 10.66 10.03 -4.24
C ILE A 197 11.32 8.93 -3.37
N ASP A 198 12.52 8.45 -3.74
CA ASP A 198 13.26 7.45 -2.97
C ASP A 198 13.80 8.02 -1.65
N ASN A 199 14.06 9.32 -1.57
CA ASN A 199 14.52 9.97 -0.35
C ASN A 199 13.45 9.93 0.76
N TYR A 200 12.17 9.83 0.39
CA TYR A 200 11.06 9.73 1.33
C TYR A 200 10.82 8.28 1.74
N ASN A 201 11.55 7.83 2.76
CA ASN A 201 11.49 6.46 3.28
C ASN A 201 10.37 6.24 4.31
N PHE A 202 9.12 6.58 3.97
CA PHE A 202 7.97 6.42 4.87
C PHE A 202 7.75 4.95 5.27
N ILE A 203 7.48 4.71 6.55
CA ILE A 203 7.09 3.37 7.04
C ILE A 203 5.76 2.94 6.39
N SER A 204 4.82 3.86 6.15
CA SER A 204 3.57 3.56 5.46
C SER A 204 3.76 3.01 4.04
N ARG A 205 4.77 3.48 3.29
CA ARG A 205 5.13 2.91 1.98
C ARG A 205 5.65 1.47 2.14
N THR A 206 6.50 1.22 3.14
CA THR A 206 6.97 -0.14 3.46
C THR A 206 5.79 -1.04 3.85
N VAL A 207 4.86 -0.58 4.70
CA VAL A 207 3.68 -1.38 5.04
C VAL A 207 2.83 -1.66 3.81
N LEU A 208 2.62 -0.68 2.93
CA LEU A 208 1.89 -0.90 1.68
C LEU A 208 2.58 -1.92 0.77
N HIS A 209 3.91 -1.85 0.64
CA HIS A 209 4.70 -2.85 -0.07
C HIS A 209 4.44 -4.26 0.50
N GLU A 210 4.57 -4.44 1.81
CA GLU A 210 4.35 -5.73 2.47
C GLU A 210 2.90 -6.24 2.32
N LEU A 211 1.91 -5.35 2.38
CA LEU A 211 0.50 -5.71 2.14
C LEU A 211 0.24 -6.30 0.74
N THR A 212 1.08 -5.99 -0.26
CA THR A 212 0.95 -6.57 -1.59
C THR A 212 1.48 -8.01 -1.67
N HIS A 213 2.38 -8.42 -0.76
CA HIS A 213 2.82 -9.80 -0.60
C HIS A 213 1.85 -10.65 0.21
N ALA A 214 1.02 -10.02 1.04
CA ALA A 214 0.02 -10.72 1.84
C ALA A 214 -1.06 -11.35 0.94
N TRP A 215 -1.72 -12.39 1.46
CA TRP A 215 -2.90 -12.95 0.80
C TRP A 215 -4.05 -11.90 0.79
N PRO A 216 -4.86 -11.81 -0.29
CA PRO A 216 -4.89 -12.68 -1.47
C PRO A 216 -3.91 -12.31 -2.59
N ASN A 217 -3.20 -11.18 -2.48
CA ASN A 217 -2.45 -10.59 -3.58
C ASN A 217 -1.19 -11.41 -3.94
N ARG A 218 -0.41 -11.79 -2.92
CA ARG A 218 0.80 -12.65 -3.05
C ARG A 218 1.76 -12.21 -4.16
N LEU A 219 1.91 -10.90 -4.38
CA LEU A 219 2.88 -10.36 -5.32
C LEU A 219 4.31 -10.74 -4.92
N LYS A 220 5.26 -10.53 -5.84
CA LYS A 220 6.68 -10.88 -5.64
C LYS A 220 7.55 -9.66 -5.92
N ASP A 221 8.75 -9.68 -5.35
CA ASP A 221 9.80 -8.72 -5.70
C ASP A 221 10.48 -9.16 -6.99
N ARG A 222 10.11 -8.53 -8.11
CA ARG A 222 10.66 -8.85 -9.43
C ARG A 222 11.96 -8.09 -9.62
N ALA A 223 13.10 -8.77 -9.62
CA ALA A 223 14.42 -8.13 -9.74
C ALA A 223 14.56 -7.28 -11.04
N PRO A 224 15.26 -6.13 -11.00
CA PRO A 224 15.66 -5.39 -9.79
C PRO A 224 14.42 -4.77 -9.11
N ALA A 225 14.10 -5.16 -7.88
CA ALA A 225 12.74 -4.95 -7.36
C ALA A 225 12.47 -3.55 -6.80
N TYR A 226 13.52 -2.91 -6.28
CA TYR A 226 13.40 -1.76 -5.39
C TYR A 226 13.91 -0.47 -6.03
N ARG A 227 13.40 0.67 -5.55
CA ARG A 227 13.76 2.04 -5.97
C ARG A 227 13.13 2.48 -7.28
N TRP A 228 12.84 3.78 -7.37
CA TRP A 228 12.06 4.37 -8.44
C TRP A 228 12.61 4.08 -9.83
N GLU A 229 13.92 4.20 -10.04
CA GLU A 229 14.54 3.95 -11.34
C GLU A 229 14.31 2.52 -11.86
N ASN A 230 14.26 1.55 -10.93
CA ASN A 230 13.98 0.16 -11.25
C ASN A 230 12.49 -0.07 -11.48
N ILE A 231 11.61 0.68 -10.82
CA ILE A 231 10.17 0.59 -11.02
C ILE A 231 9.80 1.04 -12.43
N ILE A 232 10.34 2.18 -12.87
CA ILE A 232 9.99 2.77 -14.16
C ILE A 232 10.77 2.17 -15.34
N SER A 233 11.81 1.37 -15.12
CA SER A 233 12.48 0.64 -16.20
C SER A 233 11.85 -0.73 -16.47
N LYS A 234 10.98 -1.23 -15.57
CA LYS A 234 10.27 -2.50 -15.77
C LYS A 234 9.34 -2.46 -16.98
N ASP A 235 9.29 -3.60 -17.67
CA ASP A 235 8.22 -3.87 -18.64
C ASP A 235 6.85 -4.02 -17.95
N ALA A 236 5.78 -3.96 -18.73
CA ALA A 236 4.41 -4.04 -18.24
C ALA A 236 4.11 -5.33 -17.45
N ALA A 237 4.62 -6.47 -17.93
CA ALA A 237 4.33 -7.78 -17.37
C ALA A 237 4.96 -7.95 -15.98
N ASN A 238 6.18 -7.45 -15.80
CA ASN A 238 6.87 -7.46 -14.53
C ASN A 238 6.40 -6.36 -13.58
N ALA A 239 6.11 -5.15 -14.09
CA ALA A 239 5.66 -4.03 -13.27
C ALA A 239 4.36 -4.35 -12.50
N LYS A 240 3.37 -4.96 -13.16
CA LYS A 240 2.10 -5.33 -12.50
C LYS A 240 2.20 -6.49 -11.52
N LEU A 241 3.34 -7.20 -11.49
CA LEU A 241 3.59 -8.30 -10.56
C LEU A 241 4.61 -7.93 -9.48
N ASN A 242 5.12 -6.70 -9.51
CA ASN A 242 6.13 -6.21 -8.58
C ASN A 242 5.46 -5.43 -7.43
N SER A 243 5.75 -5.83 -6.20
CA SER A 243 5.21 -5.20 -4.99
C SER A 243 5.55 -3.72 -4.89
N ASP A 244 6.80 -3.37 -5.14
CA ASP A 244 7.27 -1.99 -4.99
C ASP A 244 6.65 -1.05 -6.04
N SER A 245 6.30 -1.55 -7.23
CA SER A 245 5.54 -0.78 -8.22
C SER A 245 4.20 -0.32 -7.68
N HIS A 246 3.49 -1.19 -6.95
CA HIS A 246 2.23 -0.84 -6.29
C HIS A 246 2.45 0.12 -5.12
N ALA A 247 3.51 -0.08 -4.34
CA ALA A 247 3.84 0.81 -3.23
C ALA A 247 4.10 2.26 -3.68
N TYR A 248 4.90 2.46 -4.74
CA TYR A 248 5.12 3.80 -5.31
C TYR A 248 3.85 4.41 -5.89
N PHE A 249 3.06 3.62 -6.63
CA PHE A 249 1.81 4.11 -7.20
C PHE A 249 0.83 4.56 -6.10
N GLY A 250 0.67 3.76 -5.04
CA GLY A 250 -0.20 4.09 -3.92
C GLY A 250 0.27 5.33 -3.16
N LEU A 251 1.57 5.43 -2.89
CA LEU A 251 2.17 6.61 -2.26
C LEU A 251 1.88 7.88 -3.06
N ILE A 252 2.23 7.92 -4.36
CA ILE A 252 2.04 9.12 -5.19
C ILE A 252 0.54 9.46 -5.32
N SER A 253 -0.31 8.45 -5.41
CA SER A 253 -1.77 8.63 -5.46
C SER A 253 -2.32 9.31 -4.20
N TYR A 254 -1.68 9.09 -3.04
CA TYR A 254 -2.07 9.61 -1.74
C TYR A 254 -1.56 11.02 -1.43
N LEU A 255 -0.49 11.49 -2.06
CA LEU A 255 0.21 12.71 -1.62
C LEU A 255 -0.69 13.95 -1.53
N GLY A 256 -1.76 14.05 -2.34
CA GLY A 256 -2.74 15.14 -2.29
C GLY A 256 -2.13 16.49 -2.68
N GLY A 257 -2.62 17.12 -3.74
CA GLY A 257 -2.01 18.36 -4.24
C GLY A 257 -0.58 18.22 -4.81
N HIS A 258 -0.01 17.01 -4.91
CA HIS A 258 1.30 16.75 -5.51
C HIS A 258 1.22 15.65 -6.58
N LYS A 259 2.15 15.68 -7.53
CA LYS A 259 2.27 14.69 -8.61
C LYS A 259 3.72 14.55 -9.07
N LEU A 260 4.00 13.55 -9.90
CA LEU A 260 5.26 13.51 -10.66
C LEU A 260 5.33 14.70 -11.63
N SER A 261 6.55 15.21 -11.86
CA SER A 261 6.81 16.27 -12.84
C SER A 261 6.25 15.92 -14.23
N ASP A 262 5.71 16.92 -14.93
CA ASP A 262 5.29 16.74 -16.32
C ASP A 262 6.50 16.66 -17.27
N ASN A 263 7.64 17.21 -16.87
CA ASN A 263 8.90 17.06 -17.58
C ASN A 263 9.33 15.57 -17.53
N ALA A 264 9.64 15.00 -18.70
CA ALA A 264 9.99 13.59 -18.81
C ALA A 264 11.26 13.23 -18.02
N ALA A 265 12.32 14.04 -18.11
CA ALA A 265 13.59 13.78 -17.43
C ALA A 265 13.45 13.84 -15.90
N ASP A 266 12.72 14.82 -15.38
CA ASP A 266 12.43 14.93 -13.95
C ASP A 266 11.59 13.77 -13.42
N ARG A 267 10.60 13.33 -14.20
CA ARG A 267 9.77 12.17 -13.86
C ARG A 267 10.57 10.87 -13.87
N GLN A 268 11.55 10.72 -14.77
CA GLN A 268 12.48 9.58 -14.73
C GLN A 268 13.28 9.56 -13.41
N LYS A 269 13.60 10.74 -12.87
CA LYS A 269 14.24 10.86 -11.55
C LYS A 269 13.25 10.75 -10.39
N GLY A 270 11.94 10.67 -10.62
CA GLY A 270 10.95 10.60 -9.55
C GLY A 270 10.73 11.92 -8.83
N ARG A 271 10.99 13.05 -9.50
CA ARG A 271 10.76 14.39 -8.97
C ARG A 271 9.26 14.63 -8.77
N LEU A 272 8.91 15.06 -7.56
CA LEU A 272 7.55 15.46 -7.20
C LEU A 272 7.41 16.98 -7.32
N VAL A 273 6.25 17.43 -7.78
CA VAL A 273 5.90 18.85 -7.94
C VAL A 273 4.51 19.10 -7.38
N GLN A 274 4.24 20.33 -6.96
CA GLN A 274 2.89 20.75 -6.59
C GLN A 274 1.97 20.71 -7.82
N SER A 275 0.81 20.09 -7.66
CA SER A 275 -0.22 20.04 -8.68
C SER A 275 -1.13 21.25 -8.56
N THR A 276 -1.05 22.14 -9.55
CA THR A 276 -1.97 23.27 -9.68
C THR A 276 -3.42 22.83 -9.94
N SER A 277 -3.61 21.65 -10.53
CA SER A 277 -4.95 21.10 -10.82
C SER A 277 -5.59 20.40 -9.62
N LEU A 278 -4.81 19.74 -8.76
CA LEU A 278 -5.33 19.05 -7.57
C LEU A 278 -5.54 19.99 -6.38
N ALA A 279 -4.71 21.04 -6.25
CA ALA A 279 -4.84 22.04 -5.17
C ALA A 279 -6.22 22.72 -5.14
N ARG A 280 -6.96 22.75 -6.26
CA ARG A 280 -8.32 23.31 -6.32
C ARG A 280 -9.42 22.40 -5.75
N ARG A 281 -9.17 21.10 -5.57
CA ARG A 281 -10.19 20.13 -5.10
C ARG A 281 -10.13 19.83 -3.61
N ASP A 282 -8.95 19.89 -3.00
CA ASP A 282 -8.75 19.47 -1.60
C ASP A 282 -9.39 20.44 -0.57
N GLY A 283 -9.80 21.64 -0.99
CA GLY A 283 -10.57 22.60 -0.17
C GLY A 283 -12.09 22.57 -0.37
N LEU A 284 -12.60 21.72 -1.28
CA LEU A 284 -14.04 21.66 -1.55
C LEU A 284 -14.71 20.58 -0.68
N PRO A 285 -15.86 20.89 -0.04
CA PRO A 285 -16.70 19.91 0.65
C PRO A 285 -16.94 18.69 -0.24
N ALA A 286 -17.08 17.49 0.35
CA ALA A 286 -17.26 16.25 -0.42
C ALA A 286 -18.40 16.37 -1.47
N ARG A 287 -19.51 17.02 -1.09
CA ARG A 287 -20.65 17.33 -1.98
C ARG A 287 -20.30 18.19 -3.21
N CYS A 288 -19.22 18.95 -3.15
CA CYS A 288 -18.77 19.86 -4.21
C CYS A 288 -17.72 19.24 -5.14
N ARG A 289 -17.18 18.06 -4.81
CA ARG A 289 -16.17 17.40 -5.65
C ARG A 289 -16.77 16.68 -6.86
N ASP A 290 -18.03 16.24 -6.75
CA ASP A 290 -18.73 15.46 -7.77
C ASP A 290 -19.53 16.30 -8.78
N LEU A 291 -19.69 17.60 -8.51
CA LEU A 291 -20.28 18.53 -9.47
C LEU A 291 -19.28 18.76 -10.60
N LYS A 292 -19.38 17.93 -11.66
CA LYS A 292 -18.81 18.23 -12.98
C LYS A 292 -19.18 19.68 -13.29
N THR A 293 -18.19 20.56 -13.31
CA THR A 293 -18.33 21.96 -13.73
C THR A 293 -18.80 21.98 -15.19
N ARG A 294 -20.11 21.81 -15.41
CA ARG A 294 -20.76 22.28 -16.63
C ARG A 294 -20.56 23.79 -16.61
N ARG A 295 -19.80 24.28 -17.58
CA ARG A 295 -19.67 25.72 -17.86
C ARG A 295 -21.07 26.32 -17.89
N GLY A 296 -21.46 27.02 -16.83
CA GLY A 296 -22.79 27.65 -16.73
C GLY A 296 -23.40 27.62 -15.34
N ASP A 297 -23.16 26.58 -14.53
CA ASP A 297 -23.80 26.49 -13.21
C ASP A 297 -22.99 27.24 -12.14
N LYS A 298 -23.63 28.28 -11.62
CA LYS A 298 -23.16 29.15 -10.55
C LYS A 298 -22.84 28.34 -9.30
N GLY A 299 -21.57 27.97 -9.17
CA GLY A 299 -20.85 27.75 -7.91
C GLY A 299 -21.42 26.72 -6.93
N CYS A 300 -20.55 25.90 -6.36
CA CYS A 300 -20.83 25.38 -5.02
C CYS A 300 -20.82 26.55 -4.03
N VAL A 301 -21.90 27.32 -4.00
CA VAL A 301 -22.13 28.39 -3.03
C VAL A 301 -22.56 27.70 -1.75
N GLU A 302 -21.58 27.26 -0.97
CA GLU A 302 -21.85 27.05 0.43
C GLU A 302 -22.15 28.42 1.04
N VAL A 303 -23.43 28.60 1.37
CA VAL A 303 -23.91 29.57 2.33
C VAL A 303 -23.07 29.37 3.61
N LEU A 304 -22.01 30.16 3.75
CA LEU A 304 -21.43 30.49 5.04
C LEU A 304 -22.49 31.34 5.74
N GLY A 305 -23.47 30.68 6.35
CA GLY A 305 -24.42 31.32 7.23
C GLY A 305 -23.69 31.68 8.52
N ASN A 306 -23.63 32.98 8.80
CA ASN A 306 -23.44 33.69 10.08
C ASN A 306 -22.57 33.04 11.16
#